data_AF-A0A969RH03-F1
#
_entry.id   AF-A0A969RH03-F1
#
_cell.length_a   1.000
_cell.length_b   1.000
_cell.length_c   1.000
_cell.angle_alpha   90.00
_cell.angle_beta   90.00
_cell.angle_gamma   90.00
#
_symmetry.space_group_name_H-M   'P 1'
#
loop_
_entity.id
_entity.type
_entity.pdbx_description
1 polymer ?
#
loop_
_entity_poly.entity_id
_entity_poly.type
_entity_poly.pdbx_seq_one_letter_code
_entity_poly.pdbx_strand_id
1 'polypeptide(L)' 'MMSKLPAITKEELLARLAVAPGGADLADLNLSGLQLSNINLRRAKLHRVDLTLTVLAHADLIRSKISQCNSSWG' A
#
# COMPACT_ATOMS: atom_id res chain seq x y z
N MET A 1 -5.00 -7.58 21.49
CA MET A 1 -3.82 -6.72 21.21
C MET A 1 -3.85 -6.39 19.72
N MET A 2 -4.07 -5.13 19.34
CA MET A 2 -3.87 -4.71 17.96
C MET A 2 -2.36 -4.57 17.77
N SER A 3 -1.71 -5.62 17.25
CA SER A 3 -0.29 -5.57 16.91
C SER A 3 -0.07 -4.47 15.86
N LYS A 4 0.86 -3.55 16.14
CA LYS A 4 1.22 -2.47 15.21
C LYS A 4 1.73 -3.09 13.90
N LEU A 5 1.09 -2.75 12.79
CA LEU A 5 1.50 -3.22 11.46
C LEU A 5 2.94 -2.74 11.16
N PRO A 6 3.79 -3.57 10.52
CA PRO A 6 5.14 -3.18 10.11
C PRO A 6 5.09 -2.01 9.12
N ALA A 7 5.70 -0.89 9.50
CA ALA A 7 5.84 0.28 8.64
C ALA A 7 7.00 0.08 7.66
N ILE A 8 6.78 0.45 6.40
CA ILE A 8 7.81 0.45 5.36
C ILE A 8 8.02 1.86 4.81
N THR A 9 9.22 2.13 4.29
CA THR A 9 9.49 3.40 3.61
C THR A 9 9.03 3.35 2.16
N LYS A 10 9.03 4.52 1.50
CA LYS A 10 8.75 4.60 0.06
C LYS A 10 9.75 3.80 -0.76
N GLU A 11 11.03 3.80 -0.36
CA GLU A 11 12.11 3.10 -1.04
C GLU A 11 11.90 1.59 -0.96
N GLU A 12 11.55 1.06 0.21
CA GLU A 12 11.22 -0.35 0.40
C GLU A 12 9.98 -0.75 -0.41
N LEU A 13 8.95 0.10 -0.44
CA LEU A 13 7.78 -0.12 -1.28
C LEU A 13 8.16 -0.22 -2.76
N LEU A 14 8.98 0.71 -3.24
CA LEU A 14 9.46 0.71 -4.63
C LEU A 14 10.31 -0.52 -4.94
N ALA A 15 11.16 -0.95 -4.01
CA ALA A 15 11.96 -2.17 -4.16
C ALA A 15 11.04 -3.40 -4.33
N ARG A 16 10.00 -3.51 -3.51
CA ARG A 16 9.00 -4.60 -3.62
C ARG A 16 8.23 -4.57 -4.94
N LEU A 17 7.88 -3.38 -5.43
CA LEU A 17 7.19 -3.22 -6.71
C LEU A 17 8.12 -3.56 -7.89
N ALA A 18 9.40 -3.19 -7.81
CA ALA A 18 10.39 -3.46 -8.85
C ALA A 18 10.62 -4.96 -9.08
N VAL A 19 10.57 -5.76 -8.01
CA VAL A 19 10.73 -7.23 -8.09
C VAL A 19 9.43 -8.00 -8.35
N ALA A 20 8.28 -7.32 -8.33
CA ALA A 20 6.96 -7.95 -8.48
C ALA A 20 6.09 -7.30 -9.59
N PRO A 21 6.51 -7.37 -10.87
CA PRO A 21 5.79 -6.76 -12.00
C PRO A 21 4.38 -7.35 -12.24
N GLY A 22 4.06 -8.50 -11.64
CA GLY A 22 2.74 -9.15 -11.69
C GLY A 22 1.78 -8.76 -10.57
N GLY A 23 2.22 -7.92 -9.63
CA GLY A 23 1.50 -7.52 -8.43
C GLY A 23 2.28 -7.84 -7.15
N ALA A 24 2.66 -6.80 -6.40
CA ALA A 24 3.35 -6.95 -5.13
C ALA A 24 2.40 -7.39 -4.01
N ASP A 25 2.91 -8.21 -3.09
CA ASP A 25 2.22 -8.50 -1.84
C ASP A 25 2.54 -7.40 -0.81
N LEU A 26 1.56 -6.54 -0.57
CA LEU A 26 1.63 -5.43 0.38
C LEU A 26 0.64 -5.64 1.54
N ALA A 27 0.21 -6.88 1.74
CA ALA A 27 -0.68 -7.22 2.84
C ALA A 27 0.01 -7.00 4.19
N ASP A 28 -0.78 -6.60 5.19
CA ASP A 28 -0.33 -6.39 6.56
C ASP A 28 0.76 -5.32 6.74
N LEU A 29 0.85 -4.35 5.83
CA LEU A 29 1.81 -3.26 5.94
C LEU A 29 1.17 -1.98 6.45
N ASN A 30 1.97 -1.17 7.10
CA ASN A 30 1.63 0.21 7.39
C ASN A 30 2.24 1.12 6.30
N LEU A 31 1.38 1.67 5.44
CA LEU A 31 1.72 2.65 4.41
C LEU A 31 1.25 4.07 4.78
N SER A 32 0.85 4.26 6.04
CA SER A 32 0.29 5.53 6.52
C SER A 32 1.25 6.69 6.30
N GLY A 33 0.70 7.84 5.90
CA GLY A 33 1.44 9.07 5.63
C GLY A 33 2.35 9.05 4.39
N LEU A 34 2.43 7.94 3.63
CA LEU A 34 3.29 7.89 2.46
C LEU A 34 2.73 8.70 1.27
N GLN A 35 3.63 9.38 0.57
CA GLN A 35 3.37 10.09 -0.68
C GLN A 35 3.60 9.14 -1.87
N LEU A 36 2.54 8.46 -2.28
CA LEU A 36 2.53 7.42 -3.31
C LEU A 36 1.88 7.91 -4.62
N SER A 37 1.91 9.21 -4.85
CA SER A 37 1.40 9.80 -6.10
C SER A 37 2.11 9.20 -7.32
N ASN A 38 1.34 8.92 -8.37
CA ASN A 38 1.82 8.35 -9.64
C ASN A 38 2.49 6.96 -9.52
N ILE A 39 2.37 6.25 -8.39
CA ILE A 39 2.91 4.88 -8.27
C ILE A 39 2.04 3.88 -9.01
N ASN A 40 2.70 2.88 -9.62
CA ASN A 40 2.05 1.71 -10.18
C ASN A 40 1.84 0.65 -9.08
N LEU A 41 0.60 0.52 -8.59
CA LEU A 41 0.13 -0.52 -7.67
C LEU A 41 -0.73 -1.57 -8.40
N ARG A 42 -0.59 -1.68 -9.73
CA ARG A 42 -1.39 -2.58 -10.55
C ARG A 42 -1.24 -4.02 -10.05
N ARG A 43 -2.37 -4.70 -9.83
CA ARG A 43 -2.44 -6.08 -9.30
C ARG A 43 -1.84 -6.26 -7.89
N ALA A 44 -1.47 -5.20 -7.18
CA ALA A 44 -0.98 -5.30 -5.82
C ALA A 44 -2.05 -5.86 -4.88
N LYS A 45 -1.63 -6.66 -3.90
CA LYS A 45 -2.50 -7.14 -2.82
C LYS A 45 -2.37 -6.18 -1.64
N LEU A 46 -3.46 -5.49 -1.32
CA LEU A 46 -3.58 -4.52 -0.25
C LEU A 46 -4.60 -5.06 0.76
N HIS A 47 -4.26 -6.16 1.43
CA HIS A 47 -5.11 -6.78 2.45
C HIS A 47 -4.65 -6.35 3.85
N ARG A 48 -5.56 -5.84 4.69
CA ARG A 48 -5.22 -5.34 6.05
C ARG A 48 -4.06 -4.33 6.07
N VAL A 49 -3.99 -3.50 5.03
CA VAL A 49 -2.99 -2.44 4.94
C VAL A 49 -3.53 -1.17 5.62
N ASP A 50 -2.66 -0.45 6.32
CA ASP A 50 -2.98 0.88 6.83
C ASP A 50 -2.62 1.93 5.76
N LEU A 51 -3.62 2.61 5.23
CA LEU A 51 -3.49 3.69 4.25
C LEU A 51 -3.84 5.05 4.85
N THR A 52 -3.87 5.16 6.19
CA THR A 52 -4.22 6.39 6.88
C THR A 52 -3.28 7.53 6.47
N LEU A 53 -3.82 8.64 5.98
CA LEU A 53 -3.04 9.79 5.47
C LEU A 53 -2.11 9.47 4.27
N THR A 54 -2.26 8.31 3.61
CA THR A 54 -1.52 8.00 2.38
C THR A 54 -2.07 8.80 1.21
N VAL A 55 -1.20 9.41 0.42
CA VAL A 55 -1.59 10.12 -0.81
C VAL A 55 -1.40 9.20 -2.01
N LEU A 56 -2.51 8.86 -2.68
CA LEU A 56 -2.56 7.98 -3.85
C LEU A 56 -2.94 8.73 -5.14
N ALA A 57 -2.71 10.04 -5.19
CA ALA A 57 -3.09 10.85 -6.34
C ALA A 57 -2.44 10.30 -7.63
N HIS A 58 -3.25 10.02 -8.65
CA HIS A 58 -2.79 9.43 -9.92
C HIS A 58 -2.10 8.04 -9.79
N ALA A 59 -2.24 7.33 -8.68
CA ALA A 59 -1.73 5.96 -8.56
C ALA A 59 -2.53 4.99 -9.45
N ASP A 60 -1.84 4.07 -10.14
CA ASP A 60 -2.49 3.01 -10.92
C ASP A 60 -2.85 1.84 -10.00
N LEU A 61 -4.13 1.72 -9.68
CA LEU A 61 -4.71 0.66 -8.83
C LEU A 61 -5.43 -0.42 -9.64
N ILE A 62 -5.25 -0.48 -10.96
CA ILE A 62 -5.96 -1.43 -11.83
C ILE A 62 -5.75 -2.86 -11.33
N ARG A 63 -6.86 -3.59 -11.14
CA ARG A 63 -6.87 -4.99 -10.65
C ARG A 63 -6.17 -5.19 -9.29
N SER A 64 -5.89 -4.13 -8.52
CA SER A 64 -5.44 -4.28 -7.14
C SER A 64 -6.53 -4.92 -6.30
N LYS A 65 -6.14 -5.74 -5.31
CA LYS A 65 -7.07 -6.37 -4.38
C LYS A 65 -7.01 -5.63 -3.05
N ILE A 66 -7.95 -4.71 -2.85
CA ILE A 66 -8.08 -3.91 -1.63
C ILE A 66 -9.16 -4.56 -0.76
N SER A 67 -8.81 -4.96 0.46
CA SER A 67 -9.80 -5.51 1.42
C SER A 67 -9.34 -5.29 2.86
N GLN A 68 -10.29 -4.93 3.72
CA GLN A 68 -10.03 -4.66 5.15
C GLN A 68 -8.92 -3.61 5.36
N CYS A 69 -8.83 -2.59 4.50
CA CYS A 69 -7.88 -1.50 4.69
C CYS A 69 -8.41 -0.55 5.76
N ASN A 70 -7.52 -0.11 6.66
CA ASN A 70 -7.87 0.96 7.58
C ASN A 70 -7.66 2.29 6.84
N SER A 71 -8.75 2.99 6.58
CA SER A 71 -8.77 4.35 6.08
C SER A 71 -9.65 5.17 7.01
N SER A 72 -9.16 5.38 8.24
CA SER A 72 -9.86 6.25 9.19
C SER A 72 -9.68 7.70 8.74
N TRP A 73 -10.67 8.20 7.99
CA TRP A 73 -10.98 9.63 7.95
C TRP A 73 -11.95 9.92 9.09
N GLY A 74 -11.43 10.56 10.13
CA GLY A 74 -12.20 11.37 11.07
C GLY A 74 -11.85 12.82 10.83
#